data_AF-A0A0M4H4S7-F1
#
_entry.id   AF-A0A0M4H4S7-F1
#
_cell.length_a   1.000
_cell.length_b   1.000
_cell.length_c   1.000
_cell.angle_alpha   90.00
_cell.angle_beta   90.00
_cell.angle_gamma   90.00
#
_symmetry.space_group_name_H-M   'P 1'
#
loop_
_entity.id
_entity.type
_entity.pdbx_description
1 polymer ?
#
loop_
_entity_poly.entity_id
_entity_poly.type
_entity_poly.pdbx_seq_one_letter_code
_entity_poly.pdbx_strand_id
1 'polypeptide(L)'
;METDRAWALTVALLGIHQAEEVALSIRRWSDRVGPTGWRLFDEHLRRNPLAGYNPWGRAAVVAGQGAALYGLYRLTRADAARTRAVTTALTLGWGAAFCMHLGVSWRTRSFMPGTATSIVPGLPGAALVLWRIRSLTRPPDRGQSMK
;
A
#
# COMPACT_ATOMS: atom_id res chain seq x y z
N MET A 1 9.01 14.40 -14.71
CA MET A 1 10.06 13.39 -15.01
C MET A 1 9.47 11.99 -14.85
N GLU A 2 10.08 10.95 -15.40
CA GLU A 2 9.54 9.57 -15.31
C GLU A 2 9.49 9.03 -13.88
N THR A 3 10.42 9.45 -13.03
CA THR A 3 10.44 9.19 -11.58
C THR A 3 9.21 9.73 -10.86
N ASP A 4 8.73 10.92 -11.24
CA ASP A 4 7.50 11.51 -10.67
C ASP A 4 6.28 10.65 -11.02
N ARG A 5 6.23 10.08 -12.23
CA ARG A 5 5.13 9.18 -12.65
C ARG A 5 5.17 7.86 -11.89
N ALA A 6 6.35 7.29 -11.65
CA ALA A 6 6.50 6.08 -10.84
C ALA A 6 5.99 6.30 -9.39
N TRP A 7 6.33 7.44 -8.80
CA TRP A 7 5.81 7.86 -7.50
C TRP A 7 4.29 8.08 -7.51
N ALA A 8 3.76 8.79 -8.52
CA ALA A 8 2.33 9.05 -8.62
C ALA A 8 1.51 7.75 -8.69
N LEU A 9 1.95 6.78 -9.50
CA LEU A 9 1.30 5.47 -9.60
C LEU A 9 1.36 4.69 -8.27
N THR A 10 2.50 4.72 -7.60
CA THR A 10 2.68 4.07 -6.30
C THR A 10 1.76 4.69 -5.24
N VAL A 11 1.77 6.02 -5.12
CA VAL A 11 0.93 6.75 -4.15
C VAL A 11 -0.56 6.57 -4.46
N ALA A 12 -0.96 6.54 -5.74
CA ALA A 12 -2.34 6.29 -6.11
C ALA A 12 -2.82 4.90 -5.64
N LEU A 13 -2.02 3.85 -5.87
CA LEU A 13 -2.33 2.50 -5.41
C LEU A 13 -2.48 2.44 -3.88
N LEU A 14 -1.51 3.01 -3.17
CA LEU A 14 -1.50 3.04 -1.70
C LEU A 14 -2.68 3.84 -1.15
N GLY A 15 -2.94 5.02 -1.73
CA GLY A 15 -3.99 5.93 -1.29
C GLY A 15 -5.39 5.36 -1.46
N ILE A 16 -5.66 4.66 -2.58
CA ILE A 16 -6.95 3.99 -2.80
C ILE A 16 -7.21 2.95 -1.70
N HIS A 17 -6.20 2.15 -1.34
CA HIS A 17 -6.35 1.17 -0.27
C HIS A 17 -6.57 1.82 1.10
N GLN A 18 -5.77 2.85 1.42
CA GLN A 18 -5.87 3.57 2.69
C GLN A 18 -7.22 4.28 2.86
N ALA A 19 -7.90 4.69 1.78
CA ALA A 19 -9.23 5.28 1.85
C ALA A 19 -10.27 4.33 2.46
N GLU A 20 -10.19 3.03 2.15
CA GLU A 20 -11.09 2.02 2.71
C GLU A 20 -10.86 1.85 4.22
N GLU A 21 -9.60 1.78 4.66
CA GLU A 21 -9.23 1.63 6.07
C GLU A 21 -9.59 2.86 6.92
N VAL A 22 -9.54 4.07 6.33
CA VAL A 22 -10.03 5.28 6.98
C VAL A 22 -11.55 5.25 7.13
N ALA A 23 -12.27 4.89 6.07
CA ALA A 23 -13.73 4.86 6.05
C ALA A 23 -14.29 3.78 6.99
N LEU A 24 -13.66 2.61 7.02
CA LEU A 24 -14.18 1.41 7.68
C LEU A 24 -13.22 0.91 8.77
N SER A 25 -13.71 0.84 10.01
CA SER A 25 -12.91 0.36 11.15
C SER A 25 -12.74 -1.16 11.11
N ILE A 26 -11.49 -1.61 10.97
CA ILE A 26 -11.10 -3.02 11.12
C ILE A 26 -11.47 -3.53 12.52
N ARG A 27 -11.34 -2.70 13.56
CA ARG A 27 -11.69 -3.08 14.93
C ARG A 27 -13.18 -3.41 15.08
N ARG A 28 -14.07 -2.58 14.53
CA ARG A 28 -15.53 -2.88 14.50
C ARG A 28 -15.86 -4.14 13.73
N TRP A 29 -15.11 -4.43 12.67
CA TRP A 29 -15.25 -5.70 11.95
C TRP A 29 -14.80 -6.88 12.83
N SER A 30 -13.62 -6.77 13.45
CA SER A 30 -13.04 -7.81 14.32
C SER A 30 -13.93 -8.13 15.51
N ASP A 31 -14.56 -7.14 16.15
CA ASP A 31 -15.47 -7.39 17.28
C ASP A 31 -16.73 -8.17 16.87
N ARG A 32 -17.18 -8.01 15.61
CA ARG A 32 -18.36 -8.74 15.09
C ARG A 32 -18.03 -10.14 14.60
N VAL A 33 -16.85 -10.30 13.99
CA VAL A 33 -16.43 -11.55 13.33
C VAL A 33 -15.68 -12.48 14.28
N GLY A 34 -15.04 -11.92 15.33
CA GLY A 34 -14.18 -12.66 16.23
C GLY A 34 -12.71 -12.65 15.78
N PRO A 35 -11.85 -13.43 16.47
CA PRO A 35 -10.42 -13.44 16.21
C PRO A 35 -10.09 -14.02 14.83
N THR A 36 -9.04 -13.50 14.21
CA THR A 36 -8.55 -14.02 12.92
C THR A 36 -7.90 -15.39 13.07
N GLY A 37 -7.58 -15.82 14.29
CA GLY A 37 -6.87 -17.07 14.57
C GLY A 37 -5.34 -16.91 14.48
N TRP A 38 -4.85 -15.70 14.21
CA TRP A 38 -3.44 -15.36 14.32
C TRP A 38 -3.23 -14.40 15.48
N ARG A 39 -2.81 -14.95 16.64
CA ARG A 39 -2.70 -14.21 17.90
C ARG A 39 -1.91 -12.90 17.81
N LEU A 40 -0.78 -12.91 17.10
CA LEU A 40 0.05 -11.71 16.94
C LEU A 40 -0.66 -10.65 16.10
N PHE A 41 -1.38 -11.06 15.06
CA PHE A 41 -2.18 -10.16 14.25
C PHE A 41 -3.37 -9.60 15.04
N ASP A 42 -4.08 -10.43 15.80
CA ASP A 42 -5.19 -9.98 16.65
C ASP A 42 -4.73 -8.99 17.73
N GLU A 43 -3.53 -9.18 18.29
CA GLU A 43 -2.90 -8.22 19.21
C GLU A 43 -2.51 -6.92 18.50
N HIS A 44 -1.93 -7.04 17.30
CA HIS A 44 -1.57 -5.88 16.50
C HIS A 44 -2.81 -5.03 16.17
N LEU A 45 -3.91 -5.66 15.73
CA LEU A 45 -5.18 -4.97 15.45
C LEU A 45 -5.74 -4.23 16.68
N ARG A 46 -5.52 -4.77 17.89
CA ARG A 46 -5.95 -4.13 19.14
C ARG A 46 -5.18 -2.85 19.46
N ARG A 47 -3.90 -2.81 19.10
CA ARG A 47 -3.00 -1.69 19.41
C ARG A 47 -2.88 -0.69 18.28
N ASN A 48 -3.20 -1.08 17.04
CA ASN A 48 -3.02 -0.26 15.87
C ASN A 48 -4.11 0.84 15.79
N PRO A 49 -3.75 2.14 15.85
CA PRO A 49 -4.73 3.22 15.77
C PRO A 49 -5.46 3.27 14.43
N LEU A 50 -4.83 2.81 13.34
CA LEU A 50 -5.47 2.70 12.01
C LEU A 50 -6.57 1.64 11.97
N ALA A 51 -6.50 0.61 12.82
CA ALA A 51 -7.59 -0.35 12.95
C ALA A 51 -8.72 0.18 13.85
N GLY A 52 -8.42 1.15 14.72
CA GLY A 52 -9.26 1.59 15.82
C GLY A 52 -10.63 2.19 15.45
N TYR A 53 -11.43 2.49 16.46
CA TYR A 53 -12.81 2.99 16.27
C TYR A 53 -12.88 4.45 15.80
N ASN A 54 -11.94 5.30 16.24
CA ASN A 54 -11.96 6.73 16.01
C ASN A 54 -11.57 7.06 14.55
N PRO A 55 -12.49 7.58 13.71
CA PRO A 55 -12.18 7.94 12.32
C PRO A 55 -11.10 9.01 12.21
N TRP A 56 -11.05 9.97 13.15
CA TRP A 56 -10.01 11.01 13.15
C TRP A 56 -8.63 10.45 13.49
N GLY A 57 -8.58 9.46 14.40
CA GLY A 57 -7.34 8.73 14.69
C GLY A 57 -6.81 7.98 13.48
N ARG A 58 -7.69 7.30 12.74
CA ARG A 58 -7.34 6.63 11.48
C ARG A 58 -6.85 7.63 10.43
N ALA A 59 -7.59 8.71 10.23
CA ALA A 59 -7.21 9.78 9.29
C ALA A 59 -5.85 10.40 9.64
N ALA A 60 -5.56 10.64 10.92
CA ALA A 60 -4.28 11.15 11.39
C ALA A 60 -3.11 10.20 11.08
N VAL A 61 -3.31 8.89 11.26
CA VAL A 61 -2.28 7.88 10.87
C VAL A 61 -2.02 7.93 9.37
N VAL A 62 -3.08 7.94 8.55
CA VAL A 62 -2.93 8.00 7.08
C VAL A 62 -2.29 9.31 6.62
N ALA A 63 -2.62 10.44 7.25
CA ALA A 63 -1.96 11.71 7.00
C ALA A 63 -0.45 11.64 7.33
N GLY A 64 -0.09 11.01 8.45
CA GLY A 64 1.31 10.75 8.82
C GLY A 64 2.05 9.87 7.80
N GLN A 65 1.41 8.80 7.33
CA GLN A 65 1.95 7.96 6.25
C GLN A 65 2.14 8.78 4.95
N GLY A 66 1.18 9.64 4.61
CA GLY A 66 1.28 10.55 3.46
C GLY A 66 2.47 11.51 3.56
N ALA A 67 2.71 12.09 4.74
CA ALA A 67 3.87 12.95 4.99
C ALA A 67 5.19 12.16 4.86
N ALA A 68 5.25 10.93 5.39
CA ALA A 68 6.41 10.05 5.24
C ALA A 68 6.68 9.68 3.77
N LEU A 69 5.64 9.33 3.01
CA LEU A 69 5.74 9.06 1.57
C LEU A 69 6.24 10.29 0.81
N TYR A 70 5.75 11.48 1.16
CA TYR A 70 6.23 12.73 0.56
C TYR A 70 7.72 12.98 0.87
N GLY A 71 8.17 12.70 2.09
CA GLY A 71 9.59 12.74 2.45
C GLY A 71 10.43 11.81 1.58
N LEU A 72 10.03 10.53 1.46
CA LEU A 72 10.71 9.55 0.61
C LEU A 72 10.71 9.95 -0.87
N TYR A 73 9.61 10.52 -1.36
CA TYR A 73 9.54 11.09 -2.71
C TYR A 73 10.60 12.17 -2.91
N ARG A 74 10.67 13.15 -2.01
CA ARG A 74 11.65 14.24 -2.09
C ARG A 74 13.10 13.73 -2.10
N LEU A 75 13.39 12.69 -1.31
CA LEU A 75 14.73 12.11 -1.20
C LEU A 75 15.16 11.27 -2.41
N THR A 76 14.21 10.71 -3.16
CA THR A 76 14.51 9.74 -4.22
C THR A 76 14.22 10.23 -5.63
N ARG A 77 13.34 11.22 -5.82
CA ARG A 77 12.84 11.64 -7.15
C ARG A 77 13.91 12.06 -8.16
N ALA A 78 15.08 12.48 -7.68
CA ALA A 78 16.20 12.89 -8.52
C ALA A 78 17.02 11.71 -9.07
N ASP A 79 16.82 10.50 -8.54
CA ASP A 79 17.58 9.30 -8.89
C ASP A 79 16.62 8.16 -9.28
N ALA A 80 16.75 7.68 -10.52
CA ALA A 80 15.90 6.63 -11.05
C ALA A 80 16.08 5.28 -10.33
N ALA A 81 17.29 4.91 -9.93
CA ALA A 81 17.56 3.65 -9.24
C ALA A 81 17.00 3.67 -7.81
N ARG A 82 17.18 4.77 -7.07
CA ARG A 82 16.59 4.95 -5.73
C ARG A 82 15.07 5.01 -5.80
N THR A 83 14.52 5.76 -6.75
CA THR A 83 13.06 5.79 -6.99
C THR A 83 12.54 4.39 -7.25
N ARG A 84 13.20 3.62 -8.14
CA ARG A 84 12.81 2.24 -8.45
C ARG A 84 12.83 1.35 -7.21
N ALA A 85 13.90 1.40 -6.43
CA ALA A 85 14.05 0.57 -5.24
C ALA A 85 12.94 0.85 -4.22
N VAL A 86 12.71 2.13 -3.90
CA VAL A 86 11.71 2.54 -2.90
C VAL A 86 10.28 2.26 -3.39
N THR A 87 9.93 2.66 -4.60
CA THR A 87 8.58 2.43 -5.14
C THR A 87 8.27 0.94 -5.32
N THR A 88 9.27 0.12 -5.70
CA THR A 88 9.13 -1.34 -5.73
C THR A 88 8.88 -1.90 -4.33
N ALA A 89 9.70 -1.52 -3.35
CA ALA A 89 9.56 -2.00 -1.99
C ALA A 89 8.20 -1.63 -1.38
N LEU A 90 7.74 -0.39 -1.58
CA LEU A 90 6.42 0.06 -1.15
C LEU A 90 5.30 -0.74 -1.82
N THR A 91 5.38 -0.94 -3.14
CA THR A 91 4.36 -1.67 -3.89
C THR A 91 4.30 -3.15 -3.48
N LEU A 92 5.44 -3.80 -3.25
CA LEU A 92 5.49 -5.17 -2.73
C LEU A 92 4.98 -5.27 -1.30
N GLY A 93 5.34 -4.32 -0.43
CA GLY A 93 4.86 -4.26 0.95
C GLY A 93 3.34 -4.14 1.02
N TRP A 94 2.74 -3.26 0.21
CA TRP A 94 1.29 -3.17 0.09
C TRP A 94 0.67 -4.40 -0.59
N GLY A 95 1.35 -5.01 -1.56
CA GLY A 95 0.94 -6.29 -2.13
C GLY A 95 0.81 -7.39 -1.07
N ALA A 96 1.75 -7.45 -0.12
CA ALA A 96 1.68 -8.38 1.01
C ALA A 96 0.49 -8.04 1.93
N ALA A 97 0.20 -6.76 2.17
CA ALA A 97 -1.01 -6.35 2.89
C ALA A 97 -2.28 -6.83 2.16
N PHE A 98 -2.38 -6.64 0.84
CA PHE A 98 -3.53 -7.11 0.06
C PHE A 98 -3.76 -8.61 0.21
N CYS A 99 -2.70 -9.40 0.11
CA CYS A 99 -2.76 -10.85 0.36
C CYS A 99 -3.24 -11.17 1.78
N MET A 100 -2.80 -10.41 2.78
CA MET A 100 -3.24 -10.58 4.17
C MET A 100 -4.74 -10.31 4.32
N HIS A 101 -5.26 -9.19 3.78
CA HIS A 101 -6.70 -8.88 3.83
C HIS A 101 -7.55 -9.98 3.18
N LEU A 102 -7.11 -10.49 2.01
CA LEU A 102 -7.76 -11.61 1.33
C LEU A 102 -7.70 -12.90 2.15
N GLY A 103 -6.54 -13.25 2.69
CA GLY A 103 -6.35 -14.46 3.50
C GLY A 103 -7.17 -14.45 4.79
N VAL A 104 -7.20 -13.31 5.49
CA VAL A 104 -8.02 -13.13 6.70
C VAL A 104 -9.50 -13.17 6.36
N SER A 105 -9.93 -12.51 5.28
CA SER A 105 -11.32 -12.53 4.81
C SER A 105 -11.78 -13.94 4.45
N TRP A 106 -10.95 -14.67 3.69
CA TRP A 106 -11.20 -16.06 3.35
C TRP A 106 -11.35 -16.94 4.59
N ARG A 107 -10.38 -16.84 5.51
CA ARG A 107 -10.35 -17.64 6.73
C ARG A 107 -11.54 -17.39 7.63
N THR A 108 -11.91 -16.12 7.82
CA THR A 108 -13.03 -15.72 8.68
C THR A 108 -14.38 -15.79 7.96
N ARG A 109 -14.39 -16.14 6.67
CA ARG A 109 -15.58 -16.13 5.80
C ARG A 109 -16.34 -14.81 5.88
N SER A 110 -15.61 -13.70 5.93
CA SER A 110 -16.14 -12.36 6.11
C SER A 110 -15.36 -11.35 5.27
N PHE A 111 -15.87 -10.11 5.16
CA PHE A 111 -15.21 -9.06 4.39
C PHE A 111 -14.48 -8.09 5.31
N MET A 112 -13.18 -8.31 5.50
CA MET A 112 -12.34 -7.40 6.29
C MET A 112 -12.21 -6.05 5.56
N PRO A 113 -12.31 -4.91 6.25
CA PRO A 113 -11.98 -3.62 5.64
C PRO A 113 -10.58 -3.65 5.03
N GLY A 114 -10.47 -3.20 3.78
CA GLY A 114 -9.26 -3.29 2.95
C GLY A 114 -9.35 -4.39 1.88
N THR A 115 -10.31 -5.31 1.98
CA THR A 115 -10.45 -6.43 1.02
C THR A 115 -10.98 -5.98 -0.34
N ALA A 116 -11.89 -5.00 -0.41
CA ALA A 116 -12.42 -4.54 -1.69
C ALA A 116 -11.30 -3.94 -2.54
N THR A 117 -10.54 -3.04 -1.91
CA THR A 117 -9.38 -2.41 -2.54
C THR A 117 -8.21 -3.36 -2.74
N SER A 118 -8.17 -4.53 -2.07
CA SER A 118 -7.19 -5.60 -2.34
C SER A 118 -7.49 -6.38 -3.62
N ILE A 119 -8.76 -6.48 -4.02
CA ILE A 119 -9.18 -7.11 -5.28
C ILE A 119 -9.09 -6.09 -6.41
N VAL A 120 -9.75 -4.93 -6.26
CA VAL A 120 -9.77 -3.86 -7.27
C VAL A 120 -9.57 -2.50 -6.60
N PRO A 121 -8.45 -1.79 -6.87
CA PRO A 121 -7.40 -2.13 -7.83
C PRO A 121 -6.32 -3.09 -7.31
N GLY A 122 -6.31 -3.49 -6.04
CA GLY A 122 -5.21 -4.07 -5.27
C GLY A 122 -4.15 -4.90 -6.00
N LEU A 123 -4.23 -6.23 -5.96
CA LEU A 123 -3.19 -7.10 -6.55
C LEU A 123 -2.96 -6.85 -8.06
N PRO A 124 -4.01 -6.69 -8.91
CA PRO A 124 -3.81 -6.36 -10.32
C PRO A 124 -3.09 -5.02 -10.52
N GLY A 125 -3.44 -4.02 -9.71
CA GLY A 125 -2.85 -2.69 -9.71
C GLY A 125 -1.41 -2.70 -9.20
N ALA A 126 -1.09 -3.50 -8.19
CA ALA A 126 0.28 -3.71 -7.73
C ALA A 126 1.14 -4.31 -8.85
N ALA A 127 0.64 -5.33 -9.56
CA ALA A 127 1.35 -5.92 -10.70
C ALA A 127 1.57 -4.90 -11.82
N LEU A 128 0.54 -4.12 -12.17
CA LEU A 128 0.63 -3.04 -13.15
C LEU A 128 1.67 -1.98 -12.73
N VAL A 129 1.61 -1.53 -11.48
CA VAL A 129 2.50 -0.50 -10.93
C VAL A 129 3.95 -0.99 -10.93
N LEU A 130 4.23 -2.23 -10.51
CA LEU A 130 5.56 -2.84 -10.59
C LEU A 130 6.10 -2.88 -12.02
N TRP A 131 5.25 -3.28 -12.97
CA TRP A 131 5.61 -3.26 -14.39
C TRP A 131 5.94 -1.84 -14.88
N ARG A 132 5.11 -0.85 -14.53
CA ARG A 132 5.31 0.55 -14.90
C ARG A 132 6.57 1.14 -14.27
N ILE A 133 6.80 0.92 -12.97
CA ILE A 133 8.01 1.36 -12.27
C ILE A 133 9.24 0.88 -13.04
N ARG A 134 9.29 -0.40 -13.40
CA ARG A 134 10.41 -0.97 -14.17
C ARG A 134 10.59 -0.26 -15.52
N SER A 135 9.51 0.03 -16.24
CA SER A 135 9.59 0.73 -17.52
C SER A 135 10.06 2.19 -17.40
N LEU A 136 9.61 2.90 -16.37
CA LEU A 136 9.82 4.34 -16.16
C LEU A 136 11.15 4.68 -15.47
N THR A 137 11.89 3.67 -15.01
CA THR A 137 13.14 3.87 -14.25
C THR A 137 14.27 2.99 -14.78
N ARG A 138 14.12 2.47 -16.01
CA ARG A 138 15.21 1.78 -16.70
C ARG A 138 16.33 2.79 -16.99
N PRO A 139 17.60 2.39 -16.85
CA PRO A 139 18.69 3.19 -17.39
C PRO A 139 18.49 3.33 -18.91
N PRO A 140 18.86 4.47 -19.52
CA PRO A 140 18.95 4.55 -20.98
C PRO A 140 19.90 3.45 -21.47
N ASP A 141 19.52 2.74 -22.54
CA ASP A 141 20.35 1.70 -23.13
C ASP A 141 21.73 2.29 -23.44
N ARG A 142 22.79 1.65 -22.91
CA ARG A 142 24.20 2.00 -23.19
C ARG A 142 24.61 1.62 -24.63
N GLY A 143 23.71 1.77 -25.60
CA GLY A 143 23.88 1.40 -27.00
C GLY A 143 23.45 2.46 -28.01
N GLN A 144 22.98 3.63 -27.58
CA GLN A 144 22.63 4.76 -28.47
C GLN A 144 23.57 5.96 -28.33
N SER A 145 24.85 5.71 -28.05
CA SER A 145 25.90 6.71 -28.22
C SER A 145 26.94 6.13 -29.17
N MET A 146 26.61 6.09 -30.46
CA MET A 146 27.52 6.08 -31.62
C MET A 146 26.69 5.80 -32.88
N LYS A 147 25.99 6.82 -33.37
CA LYS A 147 25.80 7.08 -34.79
C LYS A 147 25.69 8.58 -34.98
#